data_AF-A0A2X4U074-F1
#
_entry.id   AF-A0A2X4U074-F1
#
_cell.length_a   1.000
_cell.length_b   1.000
_cell.length_c   1.000
_cell.angle_alpha   90.00
_cell.angle_beta   90.00
_cell.angle_gamma   90.00
#
_symmetry.space_group_name_H-M   'P 1'
#
loop_
_entity.id
_entity.type
_entity.pdbx_description
1 polymer ?
#
loop_
_entity_poly.entity_id
_entity_poly.type
_entity_poly.pdbx_seq_one_letter_code
_entity_poly.pdbx_strand_id
1 'polypeptide(L)' 'MGFVGFLQNPVVVILNLITLAAALLHTKTWFELAPKAANIIVKDEKMGPEPIIKGLWVVTAVVTVVILYVALFW' A
#
# COMPACT_ATOMS: atom_id res chain seq x y z
N MET A 1 -5.15 0.62 32.51
CA MET A 1 -4.28 0.67 31.32
C MET A 1 -5.01 1.47 30.24
N GLY A 2 -4.35 2.45 29.63
CA GLY A 2 -4.90 3.22 28.51
C GLY A 2 -4.55 2.58 27.15
N PHE A 3 -5.11 3.13 26.07
CA PHE A 3 -4.92 2.63 24.70
C PHE A 3 -3.43 2.48 24.30
N VAL A 4 -2.60 3.49 24.57
CA VAL A 4 -1.15 3.42 24.26
C VAL A 4 -0.47 2.28 25.03
N GLY A 5 -0.85 2.06 26.29
CA GLY A 5 -0.33 0.94 27.09
C GLY A 5 -0.72 -0.43 26.52
N PHE A 6 -1.89 -0.54 25.88
CA PHE A 6 -2.26 -1.74 25.13
C PHE A 6 -1.39 -1.93 23.88
N LEU A 7 -1.14 -0.86 23.11
CA LEU A 7 -0.26 -0.91 21.92
C LEU A 7 1.19 -1.26 22.25
N GLN A 8 1.66 -0.93 23.45
CA GLN A 8 3.01 -1.27 23.94
C GLN A 8 3.14 -2.74 24.37
N ASN A 9 2.04 -3.49 24.49
CA ASN A 9 2.11 -4.92 24.81
C ASN A 9 2.88 -5.66 23.70
N PRO A 10 3.95 -6.42 24.01
CA PRO A 10 4.76 -7.11 23.00
C PRO A 10 3.97 -8.03 22.05
N VAL A 11 2.92 -8.68 22.56
CA VAL A 11 2.03 -9.52 21.74
C VAL A 11 1.26 -8.67 20.73
N VAL A 12 0.78 -7.49 21.15
CA VAL A 12 0.08 -6.55 20.27
C VAL A 12 1.02 -5.97 19.24
N VAL A 13 2.27 -5.66 19.61
CA VAL A 13 3.30 -5.22 18.65
C VAL A 13 3.55 -6.28 17.58
N ILE A 14 3.68 -7.56 17.96
CA ILE A 14 3.81 -8.67 17.01
C ILE A 14 2.61 -8.74 16.07
N LEU A 15 1.38 -8.62 16.60
CA LEU A 15 0.17 -8.60 15.78
C LEU A 15 0.14 -7.41 14.81
N ASN A 16 0.60 -6.23 15.23
CA ASN A 16 0.70 -5.06 14.35
C ASN A 16 1.73 -5.27 13.24
N LEU A 17 2.85 -5.93 13.53
CA LEU A 17 3.85 -6.28 12.51
C LEU A 17 3.31 -7.31 11.50
N ILE A 18 2.58 -8.32 11.97
CA ILE A 18 1.87 -9.28 11.10
C ILE A 18 0.83 -8.54 10.24
N THR A 19 0.10 -7.61 10.84
CA THR A 19 -0.89 -6.78 10.14
C THR A 19 -0.24 -5.95 9.03
N LEU A 20 0.90 -5.33 9.32
CA LEU A 20 1.68 -4.60 8.31
C LEU A 20 2.17 -5.52 7.19
N ALA A 21 2.71 -6.69 7.52
CA ALA A 21 3.16 -7.66 6.52
C ALA A 21 2.00 -8.14 5.62
N ALA A 22 0.83 -8.42 6.21
CA ALA A 22 -0.37 -8.80 5.47
C ALA A 22 -0.88 -7.66 4.57
N ALA A 23 -0.87 -6.41 5.06
CA ALA A 23 -1.24 -5.24 4.28
C ALA A 23 -0.29 -4.97 3.10
N LEU A 24 1.01 -5.21 3.27
CA LEU A 24 2.00 -5.12 2.19
C LEU A 24 1.75 -6.20 1.12
N LEU A 25 1.49 -7.45 1.54
CA LEU A 25 1.12 -8.53 0.62
C LEU A 25 -0.19 -8.22 -0.13
N HIS A 26 -1.19 -7.71 0.58
CA HIS A 26 -2.45 -7.26 -0.01
C HIS A 26 -2.20 -6.17 -1.06
N THR A 27 -1.41 -5.15 -0.74
CA THR A 27 -1.09 -4.05 -1.67
C THR A 27 -0.42 -4.58 -2.94
N LYS A 28 0.61 -5.43 -2.77
CA LYS A 28 1.34 -6.05 -3.89
C LYS A 28 0.41 -6.84 -4.81
N THR A 29 -0.40 -7.73 -4.24
CA THR A 29 -1.31 -8.58 -5.03
C THR A 29 -2.45 -7.78 -5.65
N TRP A 30 -3.01 -6.81 -4.93
CA TRP A 30 -4.03 -5.91 -5.45
C TRP A 30 -3.52 -5.12 -6.66
N PHE A 31 -2.30 -4.60 -6.59
CA PHE A 31 -1.70 -3.85 -7.70
C PHE A 31 -1.47 -4.72 -8.93
N GLU A 32 -1.14 -6.00 -8.77
CA GLU A 32 -1.01 -6.93 -9.91
C GLU A 32 -2.37 -7.34 -10.51
N LEU A 33 -3.43 -7.34 -9.71
CA LEU A 33 -4.76 -7.80 -10.12
C LEU A 33 -5.64 -6.67 -10.68
N ALA A 34 -5.62 -5.48 -10.07
CA ALA A 34 -6.47 -4.35 -10.46
C ALA A 34 -6.34 -3.93 -11.94
N PRO A 35 -5.14 -3.85 -12.54
CA PRO A 35 -4.98 -3.47 -13.95
C PRO A 35 -5.68 -4.43 -14.93
N LYS A 36 -5.89 -5.69 -14.54
CA LYS A 36 -6.51 -6.70 -15.40
C LYS A 36 -7.99 -6.42 -15.68
N ALA A 37 -8.64 -5.61 -14.83
CA ALA A 37 -10.01 -5.15 -15.03
C ALA A 37 -10.10 -3.99 -16.03
N ALA A 38 -8.98 -3.34 -16.36
CA ALA A 38 -8.95 -2.26 -17.33
C ALA A 38 -8.63 -2.79 -18.74
N ASN A 39 -9.35 -2.28 -19.74
CA ASN A 39 -9.06 -2.55 -21.16
C ASN A 39 -8.64 -1.26 -21.85
N ILE A 40 -7.33 -0.96 -21.84
CA ILE A 40 -6.77 0.26 -22.39
C ILE A 40 -6.00 -0.09 -23.68
N ILE A 41 -6.34 0.60 -24.77
CA ILE A 41 -5.69 0.45 -26.07
C ILE A 41 -4.83 1.69 -26.33
N VAL A 42 -3.57 1.49 -26.69
CA VAL A 42 -2.62 2.56 -27.01
C VAL A 42 -1.98 2.21 -28.35
N LYS A 43 -2.13 3.09 -29.35
CA LYS A 43 -1.63 2.86 -30.72
C LYS A 43 -2.07 1.51 -31.30
N ASP A 44 -3.37 1.23 -31.19
CA ASP A 44 -4.02 -0.01 -31.66
C ASP A 44 -3.58 -1.32 -30.98
N GLU A 45 -2.73 -1.25 -29.95
CA GLU A 45 -2.33 -2.40 -29.14
C GLU A 45 -2.91 -2.33 -27.71
N LYS A 46 -3.28 -3.49 -27.15
CA LYS A 46 -3.68 -3.57 -25.75
C LYS A 46 -2.45 -3.34 -24.86
N MET A 47 -2.52 -2.30 -24.04
CA MET A 47 -1.46 -1.99 -23.09
C MET A 47 -1.32 -3.10 -22.03
N GLY A 48 -0.08 -3.49 -21.73
CA GLY A 48 0.23 -4.36 -20.60
C GLY A 48 -0.13 -3.73 -19.24
N PRO A 49 -0.17 -4.51 -18.15
CA PRO A 49 -0.52 -4.01 -16.82
C PRO A 49 0.58 -3.16 -16.16
N GLU A 50 1.84 -3.28 -16.60
CA GLU A 50 3.02 -2.72 -15.95
C GLU A 50 2.98 -1.20 -15.76
N PRO A 51 2.49 -0.38 -16.72
CA PRO A 51 2.38 1.07 -16.53
C PRO A 51 1.46 1.43 -15.36
N ILE A 52 0.34 0.72 -15.20
CA ILE A 52 -0.61 0.96 -14.11
C ILE A 52 0.01 0.51 -12.78
N ILE A 53 0.64 -0.67 -12.73
CA ILE A 53 1.32 -1.18 -11.52
C ILE A 53 2.37 -0.17 -11.02
N LYS A 54 3.22 0.33 -11.92
CA LYS A 54 4.24 1.33 -11.59
C LYS A 54 3.60 2.63 -11.08
N GLY A 55 2.55 3.10 -11.74
CA GLY A 55 1.81 4.29 -11.32
C GLY A 55 1.24 4.15 -9.91
N LEU A 56 0.61 3.00 -9.60
CA LEU A 56 0.06 2.72 -8.28
C LEU A 56 1.15 2.70 -7.19
N TRP A 57 2.30 2.09 -7.45
CA TRP A 57 3.42 2.11 -6.51
C TRP A 57 4.00 3.52 -6.28
N VAL A 58 4.10 4.33 -7.34
CA VAL A 58 4.52 5.74 -7.21
C VAL A 58 3.53 6.51 -6.32
N VAL A 59 2.23 6.36 -6.54
CA VAL A 59 1.20 6.99 -5.71
C VAL A 59 1.31 6.54 -4.25
N THR A 60 1.44 5.23 -3.99
CA THR A 60 1.62 4.71 -2.63
C THR A 60 2.85 5.31 -1.94
N ALA A 61 3.98 5.41 -2.64
CA ALA A 61 5.20 6.01 -2.10
C ALA A 61 4.98 7.48 -1.74
N VAL A 62 4.39 8.27 -2.65
CA VAL A 62 4.08 9.69 -2.41
C VAL A 62 3.15 9.86 -1.22
N VAL A 63 2.04 9.11 -1.18
CA VAL A 63 1.07 9.18 -0.08
C VAL A 63 1.71 8.79 1.26
N THR A 64 2.54 7.75 1.27
CA THR A 64 3.25 7.32 2.49
C THR A 64 4.17 8.43 3.02
N VAL A 65 4.94 9.08 2.14
CA VAL A 65 5.83 10.18 2.51
C VAL A 65 5.03 11.38 3.05
N VAL A 66 3.93 11.75 2.38
CA VAL A 66 3.07 12.86 2.83
C VAL A 66 2.46 12.56 4.20
N ILE A 67 1.92 11.35 4.41
CA ILE A 67 1.34 10.96 5.70
C ILE A 67 2.40 11.03 6.81
N LEU A 68 3.59 10.45 6.58
CA LEU A 68 4.67 10.49 7.56
C LEU A 68 5.14 11.92 7.85
N TYR A 69 5.21 12.78 6.83
CA TYR A 69 5.58 14.18 7.01
C TYR A 69 4.57 14.92 7.89
N VAL A 70 3.29 14.86 7.52
CA VAL A 70 2.22 15.55 8.26
C VAL A 70 2.10 14.99 9.67
N ALA A 71 2.17 13.67 9.87
CA ALA A 71 2.00 13.06 11.18
C ALA A 71 3.15 13.34 12.16
N LEU A 72 4.35 13.65 11.66
CA LEU A 72 5.56 13.78 12.49
C LEU A 72 6.12 15.21 12.56
N PHE A 73 5.80 16.10 11.62
CA PHE A 73 6.44 17.41 11.48
C PHE A 73 5.48 18.60 11.31
N TRP A 74 4.18 18.37 11.24
CA TRP A 74 3.15 19.41 11.14
C TRP A 74 2.23 19.38 12.36
#